data_AF-A0A962JJ96-F1
#
_entry.id   AF-A0A962JJ96-F1
#
_cell.length_a   1.000
_cell.length_b   1.000
_cell.length_c   1.000
_cell.angle_alpha   90.00
_cell.angle_beta   90.00
_cell.angle_gamma   90.00
#
_symmetry.space_group_name_H-M   'P 1'
#
loop_
_entity.id
_entity.type
_entity.pdbx_description
1 polymer ?
#
loop_
_entity_poly.entity_id
_entity_poly.type
_entity_poly.pdbx_seq_one_letter_code
_entity_poly.pdbx_strand_id
1 'polypeptide(L)'
;MSENKKSVFFSNKSLQILGLFSSGRLNAIIDRYHSLITNISIEHIFLENELDLLYKVSRETATKEKMDWQDLSVNNLVQKIDKFPNDFDNEKVILKLQKLDKLQELSLIEKLEKYWLDERVKLFNEYRLNKIKKPL
;
A
#
# COMPACT_ATOMS: atom_id res chain seq x y z
N MET A 1 -25.44 28.07 -33.08
CA MET A 1 -24.17 27.76 -32.39
C MET A 1 -23.97 26.26 -32.44
N SER A 2 -22.85 25.80 -33.00
CA SER A 2 -22.58 24.37 -33.25
C SER A 2 -22.22 23.66 -31.94
N GLU A 3 -23.05 22.72 -31.50
CA GLU A 3 -22.72 21.77 -30.44
C GLU A 3 -21.64 20.82 -30.94
N ASN A 4 -20.39 21.17 -30.65
CA ASN A 4 -19.23 20.35 -30.93
C ASN A 4 -19.13 19.23 -29.87
N LYS A 5 -20.04 18.25 -29.92
CA LYS A 5 -19.95 17.02 -29.10
C LYS A 5 -18.82 16.15 -29.64
N LYS A 6 -17.58 16.50 -29.26
CA LYS A 6 -16.46 15.56 -29.32
C LYS A 6 -16.75 14.45 -28.30
N SER A 7 -17.31 13.36 -28.82
CA SER A 7 -17.45 12.08 -28.13
C SER A 7 -16.07 11.59 -27.69
N VAL A 8 -15.67 11.94 -26.47
CA VAL A 8 -14.52 11.36 -25.79
C VAL A 8 -15.01 10.04 -25.20
N PHE A 9 -14.54 8.93 -25.76
CA PHE A 9 -14.81 7.61 -25.21
C PHE A 9 -14.16 7.51 -23.83
N PHE A 10 -14.96 7.60 -22.77
CA PHE A 10 -14.53 7.32 -21.41
C PHE A 10 -14.81 5.86 -21.07
N SER A 11 -13.87 5.17 -20.40
CA SER A 11 -14.24 3.94 -19.70
C SER A 11 -15.07 4.31 -18.45
N ASN A 12 -15.99 3.45 -18.02
CA ASN A 12 -16.80 3.72 -16.82
C ASN A 12 -15.95 3.99 -15.56
N LYS A 13 -14.75 3.39 -15.49
CA LYS A 13 -13.76 3.64 -14.43
C LYS A 13 -13.16 5.05 -14.52
N SER A 14 -12.91 5.56 -15.72
CA SER A 14 -12.39 6.91 -15.95
C SER A 14 -13.35 7.97 -15.41
N LEU A 15 -14.66 7.79 -15.64
CA LEU A 15 -15.70 8.71 -15.15
C LEU A 15 -15.84 8.69 -13.62
N GLN A 16 -15.68 7.53 -12.99
CA GLN A 16 -15.74 7.38 -11.52
C GLN A 16 -14.60 8.11 -10.80
N ILE A 17 -13.40 8.15 -11.40
CA ILE A 17 -12.21 8.76 -10.77
C ILE A 17 -12.19 10.29 -10.96
N LEU A 18 -12.74 10.80 -12.06
CA LEU A 18 -12.43 12.17 -12.51
C LEU A 18 -13.51 13.21 -12.27
N GLY A 19 -14.77 12.83 -12.08
CA GLY A 19 -15.87 13.79 -12.06
C GLY A 19 -15.79 14.78 -13.24
N LEU A 20 -16.33 16.00 -13.07
CA LEU A 20 -16.41 17.04 -14.11
C LEU A 20 -15.06 17.70 -14.51
N PHE A 21 -13.92 17.20 -14.03
CA PHE A 21 -12.60 17.83 -14.23
C PHE A 21 -11.61 16.91 -14.95
N SER A 22 -11.95 16.34 -16.10
CA SER A 22 -10.97 15.59 -16.90
C SER A 22 -10.32 16.49 -17.97
N SER A 23 -9.15 17.07 -17.65
CA SER A 23 -8.27 17.61 -18.70
C SER A 23 -7.58 16.44 -19.41
N GLY A 24 -7.47 16.47 -20.75
CA GLY A 24 -6.85 15.37 -21.53
C GLY A 24 -5.41 15.02 -21.10
N ARG A 25 -4.72 15.94 -20.42
CA ARG A 25 -3.41 15.69 -19.79
C ARG A 25 -3.49 14.71 -18.63
N LEU A 26 -4.52 14.80 -17.80
CA LEU A 26 -4.67 13.93 -16.64
C LEU A 26 -5.08 12.52 -17.07
N ASN A 27 -5.88 12.38 -18.13
CA ASN A 27 -6.16 11.09 -18.77
C ASN A 27 -4.89 10.45 -19.35
N ALA A 28 -4.07 11.22 -20.07
CA ALA A 28 -2.80 10.73 -20.60
C ALA A 28 -1.82 10.31 -19.50
N ILE A 29 -1.86 10.96 -18.34
CA ILE A 29 -1.10 10.57 -17.13
C ILE A 29 -1.67 9.26 -16.58
N ILE A 30 -2.99 9.17 -16.37
CA ILE A 30 -3.64 7.95 -15.87
C ILE A 30 -3.38 6.76 -16.80
N ASP A 31 -3.56 6.90 -18.11
CA ASP A 31 -3.34 5.82 -19.07
C ASP A 31 -1.87 5.38 -19.10
N ARG A 32 -0.93 6.35 -19.04
CA ARG A 32 0.52 6.07 -19.00
C ARG A 32 0.93 5.34 -17.72
N TYR A 33 0.31 5.67 -16.60
CA TYR A 33 0.59 5.08 -15.30
C TYR A 33 -0.46 4.05 -14.89
N HIS A 34 -1.35 3.63 -15.79
CA HIS A 34 -2.47 2.75 -15.46
C HIS A 34 -1.98 1.41 -14.94
N SER A 35 -0.89 0.90 -15.53
CA SER A 35 -0.17 -0.29 -15.08
C SER A 35 0.45 -0.15 -13.69
N LEU A 36 0.72 1.08 -13.21
CA LEU A 36 1.11 1.37 -11.83
C LEU A 36 -0.09 1.50 -10.90
N ILE A 37 -1.27 1.85 -11.43
CA ILE A 37 -2.54 2.00 -10.69
C ILE A 37 -3.30 0.67 -10.62
N THR A 38 -2.92 -0.33 -11.42
CA THR A 38 -3.54 -1.65 -11.37
C THR A 38 -3.06 -2.33 -10.09
N ASN A 39 -3.86 -2.24 -9.03
CA ASN A 39 -3.62 -2.95 -7.77
C ASN A 39 -3.47 -4.44 -8.05
N ILE A 40 -2.23 -4.92 -8.07
CA ILE A 40 -1.98 -6.36 -8.00
C ILE A 40 -2.33 -6.78 -6.59
N SER A 41 -3.37 -7.60 -6.41
CA SER A 41 -3.71 -8.05 -5.06
C SER A 41 -2.65 -8.99 -4.52
N ILE A 42 -1.87 -8.48 -3.57
CA ILE A 42 -0.86 -9.21 -2.81
C ILE A 42 -1.46 -10.34 -1.96
N GLU A 43 -2.77 -10.28 -1.70
CA GLU A 43 -3.52 -11.29 -0.94
C GLU A 43 -3.58 -12.65 -1.67
N HIS A 44 -3.33 -12.68 -2.98
CA HIS A 44 -3.20 -13.94 -3.72
C HIS A 44 -1.80 -14.56 -3.63
N ILE A 45 -0.79 -13.78 -3.21
CA ILE A 45 0.60 -14.22 -3.12
C ILE A 45 0.93 -14.68 -1.69
N PHE A 46 0.48 -13.91 -0.71
CA PHE A 46 0.73 -14.17 0.71
C PHE A 46 -0.54 -14.59 1.45
N LEU A 47 -0.40 -15.62 2.28
CA LEU A 47 -1.43 -16.02 3.24
C LEU A 47 -1.55 -14.98 4.36
N GLU A 48 -2.67 -14.96 5.07
CA GLU A 48 -2.90 -14.00 6.16
C GLU A 48 -1.82 -14.06 7.26
N ASN A 49 -1.39 -15.27 7.63
CA ASN A 49 -0.34 -15.46 8.62
C ASN A 49 1.05 -15.02 8.13
N GLU A 50 1.31 -15.15 6.83
CA GLU A 50 2.53 -14.63 6.20
C GLU A 50 2.50 -13.09 6.15
N LEU A 51 1.34 -12.49 5.86
CA LEU A 51 1.16 -11.05 5.94
C LEU A 51 1.31 -10.52 7.37
N ASP A 52 0.82 -11.24 8.37
CA ASP A 52 1.00 -10.89 9.78
C ASP A 52 2.47 -10.86 10.20
N LEU A 53 3.28 -11.82 9.72
CA LEU A 53 4.74 -11.76 9.88
C LEU A 53 5.31 -10.49 9.24
N LEU A 54 4.94 -10.18 8.00
CA LEU A 54 5.42 -8.99 7.29
C LEU A 54 5.01 -7.69 7.98
N TYR A 55 3.81 -7.61 8.56
CA TYR A 55 3.41 -6.48 9.39
C TYR A 55 4.32 -6.36 10.62
N LYS A 56 4.52 -7.44 11.38
CA LYS A 56 5.38 -7.44 12.57
C LYS A 56 6.81 -6.98 12.26
N VAL A 57 7.38 -7.52 11.20
CA VAL A 57 8.75 -7.23 10.77
C VAL A 57 8.89 -5.80 10.23
N SER A 58 7.84 -5.25 9.60
CA SER A 58 7.83 -3.88 9.08
C SER A 58 7.47 -2.81 10.13
N ARG A 59 7.04 -3.20 11.34
CA ARG A 59 6.56 -2.29 12.39
C ARG A 59 7.52 -1.15 12.69
N GLU A 60 8.78 -1.45 12.99
CA GLU A 60 9.75 -0.43 13.37
C GLU A 60 10.01 0.59 12.25
N THR A 61 9.88 0.14 11.01
CA THR A 61 10.10 0.93 9.80
C THR A 61 8.91 1.82 9.51
N ALA A 62 7.71 1.25 9.53
CA ALA A 62 6.49 1.94 9.16
C ALA A 62 5.95 2.90 10.24
N THR A 63 6.43 2.78 11.48
CA THR A 63 6.02 3.64 12.61
C THR A 63 6.93 4.85 12.83
N LYS A 64 8.09 4.94 12.17
CA LYS A 64 8.98 6.11 12.25
C LYS A 64 8.46 7.26 11.38
N GLU A 65 8.48 8.50 11.91
CA GLU A 65 7.94 9.69 11.24
C GLU A 65 8.67 10.09 9.94
N LYS A 66 9.96 9.75 9.82
CA LYS A 66 10.83 10.16 8.70
C LYS A 66 11.68 8.99 8.23
N MET A 67 11.06 8.01 7.60
CA MET A 67 11.80 6.94 6.98
C MET A 67 11.46 6.78 5.51
N ASP A 68 12.49 6.47 4.74
CA ASP A 68 12.37 6.20 3.32
C ASP A 68 11.60 4.89 3.09
N TRP A 69 10.62 4.94 2.19
CA TRP A 69 9.82 3.79 1.74
C TRP A 69 10.70 2.64 1.23
N GLN A 70 11.93 2.94 0.79
CA GLN A 70 12.93 1.96 0.36
C GLN A 70 13.27 0.95 1.46
N ASP A 71 13.03 1.29 2.73
CA ASP A 71 13.27 0.40 3.84
C ASP A 71 12.20 -0.69 4.00
N LEU A 72 11.10 -0.60 3.23
CA LEU A 72 10.11 -1.67 3.01
C LEU A 72 10.37 -2.49 1.74
N SER A 73 11.48 -2.23 1.03
CA SER A 73 11.87 -3.04 -0.13
C SER A 73 12.05 -4.52 0.24
N VAL A 74 11.87 -5.39 -0.75
CA VAL A 74 12.01 -6.85 -0.59
C VAL A 74 13.33 -7.21 0.09
N ASN A 75 14.44 -6.62 -0.34
CA ASN A 75 15.76 -6.91 0.21
C ASN A 75 15.84 -6.58 1.71
N ASN A 76 15.28 -5.45 2.14
CA ASN A 76 15.30 -5.04 3.54
C ASN A 76 14.29 -5.85 4.37
N LEU A 77 13.15 -6.23 3.80
CA LEU A 77 12.20 -7.13 4.46
C LEU A 77 12.83 -8.51 4.72
N VAL A 78 13.52 -9.09 3.74
CA VAL A 78 14.24 -10.37 3.90
C VAL A 78 15.25 -10.28 5.04
N GLN A 79 16.10 -9.25 5.06
CA GLN A 79 17.07 -9.06 6.14
C GLN A 79 16.44 -8.91 7.52
N LYS A 80 15.25 -8.31 7.60
CA LYS A 80 14.53 -8.14 8.86
C LYS A 80 13.88 -9.45 9.30
N ILE A 81 13.34 -10.24 8.36
CA ILE A 81 12.81 -11.59 8.65
C ILE A 81 13.92 -12.49 9.21
N ASP A 82 15.11 -12.49 8.61
CA ASP A 82 16.26 -13.29 9.07
C ASP A 82 16.67 -12.95 10.52
N LYS A 83 16.46 -11.72 10.94
CA LYS A 83 16.78 -11.23 12.29
C LYS A 83 15.61 -11.31 13.26
N PHE A 84 14.41 -11.67 12.79
CA PHE A 84 13.20 -11.69 13.59
C PHE A 84 13.03 -13.07 14.24
N PRO A 85 13.22 -13.20 15.56
CA PRO A 85 13.09 -14.48 16.23
C PRO A 85 11.62 -14.89 16.25
N ASN A 86 11.27 -15.95 15.50
CA ASN A 86 9.92 -16.49 15.49
C ASN A 86 9.93 -17.97 15.06
N ASP A 87 8.95 -18.76 15.53
CA ASP A 87 8.78 -20.18 15.19
C ASP A 87 8.07 -20.39 13.83
N PHE A 88 8.07 -19.35 12.99
CA PHE A 88 7.37 -19.34 11.71
C PHE A 88 8.27 -19.83 10.58
N ASP A 89 7.69 -20.47 9.55
CA ASP A 89 8.40 -20.89 8.35
C ASP A 89 8.81 -19.68 7.50
N ASN A 90 9.92 -19.06 7.90
CA ASN A 90 10.45 -17.85 7.28
C ASN A 90 11.00 -18.11 5.87
N GLU A 91 11.55 -19.31 5.61
CA GLU A 91 12.15 -19.66 4.31
C GLU A 91 11.12 -19.55 3.19
N LYS A 92 9.90 -20.05 3.43
CA LYS A 92 8.81 -19.97 2.45
C LYS A 92 8.41 -18.53 2.12
N VAL A 93 8.37 -17.64 3.12
CA VAL A 93 8.03 -16.22 2.93
C VAL A 93 9.15 -15.50 2.17
N ILE A 94 10.41 -15.77 2.51
CA ILE A 94 11.57 -15.22 1.81
C ILE A 94 11.58 -15.63 0.34
N LEU A 95 11.30 -16.90 0.03
CA LEU A 95 11.20 -17.38 -1.36
C LEU A 95 10.09 -16.68 -2.14
N LYS A 96 8.96 -16.38 -1.51
CA LYS A 96 7.87 -15.61 -2.15
C LYS A 96 8.29 -14.16 -2.40
N LEU A 97 8.91 -13.51 -1.42
CA LEU A 97 9.43 -12.14 -1.53
C LEU A 97 10.43 -12.00 -2.69
N GLN A 98 11.37 -12.94 -2.81
CA GLN A 98 12.38 -12.93 -3.88
C GLN A 98 11.81 -13.17 -5.28
N LYS A 99 10.61 -13.75 -5.39
CA LYS A 99 9.92 -14.01 -6.65
C LYS A 99 8.99 -12.87 -7.07
N LEU A 100 8.81 -11.84 -6.24
CA LEU A 100 7.97 -10.72 -6.58
C LEU A 100 8.56 -9.97 -7.78
N ASP A 101 7.70 -9.66 -8.75
CA ASP A 101 8.04 -8.67 -9.75
C ASP A 101 7.99 -7.24 -9.14
N LYS A 102 8.47 -6.26 -9.90
CA LYS A 102 8.55 -4.88 -9.41
C LYS A 102 7.17 -4.27 -9.05
N LEU A 103 6.10 -4.65 -9.76
CA LEU A 103 4.76 -4.14 -9.48
C LEU A 103 4.18 -4.81 -8.22
N GLN A 104 4.44 -6.09 -8.04
CA GLN A 104 4.09 -6.83 -6.83
C GLN A 104 4.85 -6.31 -5.60
N GLU A 105 6.15 -6.01 -5.73
CA GLU A 105 6.92 -5.38 -4.65
C GLU A 105 6.30 -4.03 -4.25
N LEU A 106 5.99 -3.17 -5.22
CA LEU A 106 5.36 -1.87 -4.93
C LEU A 106 4.00 -2.03 -4.26
N SER A 107 3.19 -2.99 -4.69
CA SER A 107 1.89 -3.24 -4.08
C SER A 107 2.02 -3.81 -2.65
N LEU A 108 3.05 -4.62 -2.39
CA LEU A 108 3.36 -5.08 -1.03
C LEU A 108 3.72 -3.89 -0.13
N ILE A 109 4.60 -3.00 -0.61
CA ILE A 109 5.00 -1.79 0.12
C ILE A 109 3.75 -0.95 0.45
N GLU A 110 2.90 -0.66 -0.53
CA GLU A 110 1.67 0.10 -0.33
C GLU A 110 0.75 -0.56 0.70
N LYS A 111 0.60 -1.89 0.67
CA LYS A 111 -0.23 -2.63 1.63
C LYS A 111 0.31 -2.55 3.05
N LEU A 112 1.63 -2.64 3.23
CA LEU A 112 2.29 -2.46 4.53
C LEU A 112 2.13 -1.04 5.05
N GLU A 113 2.35 -0.02 4.20
CA GLU A 113 2.19 1.38 4.57
C GLU A 113 0.76 1.71 4.99
N LYS A 114 -0.23 1.22 4.22
CA LYS A 114 -1.64 1.42 4.52
C LYS A 114 -2.05 0.79 5.85
N TYR A 115 -1.64 -0.45 6.10
CA TYR A 115 -1.90 -1.13 7.37
C TYR A 115 -1.37 -0.30 8.56
N TRP A 116 -0.12 0.16 8.48
CA TRP A 116 0.49 0.94 9.56
C TRP A 116 -0.04 2.38 9.66
N LEU A 117 -0.53 2.97 8.57
CA LEU A 117 -1.27 4.21 8.62
C LEU A 117 -2.57 4.04 9.41
N ASP A 118 -3.35 3.01 9.11
CA ASP A 118 -4.61 2.71 9.80
C ASP A 118 -4.38 2.44 11.30
N GLU A 119 -3.37 1.64 11.64
CA GLU A 119 -3.02 1.39 13.05
C GLU A 119 -2.51 2.65 13.78
N ARG A 120 -1.75 3.54 13.11
CA ARG A 120 -1.36 4.84 13.71
C ARG A 120 -2.56 5.72 13.99
N VAL A 121 -3.51 5.81 13.06
CA VAL A 121 -4.76 6.59 13.23
C VAL A 121 -5.58 6.02 14.39
N LYS A 122 -5.69 4.70 14.48
CA LYS A 122 -6.37 4.01 15.58
C LYS A 122 -5.72 4.31 16.93
N LEU A 123 -4.41 4.13 17.06
CA LEU A 123 -3.67 4.42 18.29
C LEU A 123 -3.76 5.89 18.70
N PHE A 124 -3.69 6.81 17.73
CA PHE A 124 -3.88 8.24 17.99
C PHE A 124 -5.29 8.54 18.52
N ASN A 125 -6.32 7.94 17.93
CA ASN A 125 -7.70 8.10 18.38
C ASN A 125 -7.91 7.51 19.78
N GLU A 126 -7.35 6.33 20.07
CA GLU A 126 -7.39 5.72 21.41
C GLU A 126 -6.72 6.62 22.45
N TYR A 127 -5.52 7.16 22.15
CA TYR A 127 -4.84 8.11 23.00
C TYR A 127 -5.68 9.37 23.26
N ARG A 128 -6.27 9.95 22.20
CA ARG A 128 -7.14 11.12 22.30
C ARG A 128 -8.34 10.86 23.20
N LEU A 129 -9.02 9.72 23.02
CA LEU A 129 -10.17 9.32 23.84
C LEU A 129 -9.78 9.08 25.29
N ASN A 130 -8.63 8.46 25.55
CA ASN A 130 -8.14 8.22 26.90
C ASN A 130 -7.74 9.52 27.63
N LYS A 131 -7.23 10.52 26.90
CA LYS A 131 -7.00 11.86 27.45
C LYS A 131 -8.31 12.58 27.79
N ILE A 132 -9.34 12.45 26.96
CA ILE A 132 -10.67 13.05 27.20
C ILE A 132 -11.39 12.36 28.38
N LYS A 133 -11.16 11.05 28.58
CA LYS A 133 -11.79 10.25 29.65
C LYS A 133 -11.15 10.37 31.03
N LYS A 134 -10.03 11.09 31.20
CA LYS A 134 -9.54 11.44 32.54
C LYS A 134 -10.30 12.68 33.03
N PRO A 135 -11.24 12.56 33.99
CA PRO A 135 -11.73 13.73 34.69
C PRO A 135 -10.62 14.23 35.64
N LEU A 136 -10.55 15.55 35.80
CA LEU A 136 -9.87 16.21 36.92
C LEU A 136 -10.51 15.76 38.25
#